data_AF-A0A0F8UWH5-F1
#
_entry.id   AF-A0A0F8UWH5-F1
#
_cell.length_a   1.000
_cell.length_b   1.000
_cell.length_c   1.000
_cell.angle_alpha   90.00
_cell.angle_beta   90.00
_cell.angle_gamma   90.00
#
_symmetry.space_group_name_H-M   'P 1'
#
loop_
_entity.id
_entity.type
_entity.pdbx_description
1 polymer ?
#
loop_
_entity_poly.entity_id
_entity_poly.type
_entity_poly.pdbx_seq_one_letter_code
_entity_poly.pdbx_strand_id
1 'polypeptide(L)'
;MRARFAGAGHPWVREVANLQTNWMLYPVYQVRPGGRWWKGNVILLGDAAHAMPPRDESAAYALDDSIMFARILAHHREEPLARVFQRYESVRRAPIEEAFHAAGRIWSKHRDMGFLEGRWKEWTMPWTLWRGKAERNAAWNFDAYDT
;
A
#
# COMPACT_ATOMS: atom_id res chain seq x y z
N MET A 1 -23.85 -6.05 5.46
CA MET A 1 -22.76 -6.44 6.39
C MET A 1 -23.02 -7.84 6.97
N ARG A 2 -24.11 -8.04 7.73
CA ARG A 2 -24.54 -9.33 8.32
C ARG A 2 -24.44 -10.55 7.40
N ALA A 3 -25.04 -10.50 6.21
CA ALA A 3 -25.01 -11.63 5.26
C ALA A 3 -23.60 -11.97 4.75
N ARG A 4 -22.71 -10.97 4.60
CA ARG A 4 -21.34 -11.15 4.11
C ARG A 4 -20.45 -11.86 5.13
N PHE A 5 -20.68 -11.63 6.42
CA PHE A 5 -19.85 -12.18 7.51
C PHE A 5 -20.58 -13.25 8.34
N ALA A 6 -21.75 -13.73 7.90
CA ALA A 6 -22.51 -14.76 8.61
C ALA A 6 -21.71 -16.07 8.80
N GLY A 7 -20.83 -16.40 7.84
CA GLY A 7 -19.95 -17.57 7.90
C GLY A 7 -18.57 -17.31 8.53
N ALA A 8 -18.34 -16.16 9.18
CA ALA A 8 -17.06 -15.87 9.79
C ALA A 8 -16.77 -16.84 10.95
N GLY A 9 -15.58 -17.45 10.93
CA GLY A 9 -15.17 -18.46 11.92
C GLY A 9 -15.08 -17.90 13.34
N HIS A 10 -14.67 -16.63 13.50
CA HIS A 10 -14.55 -15.99 14.81
C HIS A 10 -15.88 -15.36 15.26
N PRO A 11 -16.44 -15.72 16.45
CA PRO A 11 -17.72 -15.20 16.93
C PRO A 11 -17.80 -13.67 17.00
N TRP A 12 -16.72 -13.02 17.44
CA TRP A 12 -16.67 -11.55 17.58
C TRP A 12 -16.85 -10.81 16.25
N VAL A 13 -16.39 -11.38 15.13
CA VAL A 13 -16.59 -10.77 13.79
C VAL A 13 -18.07 -10.77 13.41
N ARG A 14 -18.80 -11.83 13.78
CA ARG A 14 -20.26 -11.91 13.59
C ARG A 14 -21.01 -10.93 14.49
N GLU A 15 -20.57 -10.80 15.74
CA GLU A 15 -21.13 -9.85 16.70
C GLU A 15 -20.97 -8.39 16.22
N VAL A 16 -19.74 -8.01 15.84
CA VAL A 16 -19.45 -6.70 15.27
C VAL A 16 -20.27 -6.46 14.01
N ALA A 17 -20.33 -7.42 13.08
CA ALA A 17 -21.14 -7.31 11.86
C ALA A 17 -22.64 -7.13 12.12
N ASN A 18 -23.13 -7.53 13.30
CA ASN A 18 -24.52 -7.42 13.72
C ASN A 18 -24.85 -6.11 14.44
N LEU A 19 -23.85 -5.33 14.86
CA LEU A 19 -24.05 -4.04 15.50
C LEU A 19 -24.93 -3.14 14.63
N GLN A 20 -25.87 -2.44 15.28
CA GLN A 20 -26.77 -1.49 14.64
C GLN A 20 -26.06 -0.15 14.42
N THR A 21 -24.98 -0.19 13.63
CA THR A 21 -24.23 0.99 13.21
C THR A 21 -24.47 1.26 11.73
N ASN A 22 -24.25 2.50 11.32
CA ASN A 22 -24.30 2.85 9.90
C ASN A 22 -23.00 2.42 9.23
N TRP A 23 -23.02 1.26 8.55
CA TRP A 23 -21.87 0.73 7.85
C TRP A 23 -21.67 1.45 6.52
N MET A 24 -20.53 2.13 6.38
CA MET A 24 -20.10 2.66 5.09
C MET A 24 -19.04 1.74 4.49
N LEU A 25 -19.26 1.30 3.25
CA LEU A 25 -18.30 0.50 2.50
C LEU A 25 -17.60 1.40 1.50
N TYR A 26 -16.27 1.43 1.56
CA TYR A 26 -15.44 2.16 0.62
C TYR A 26 -14.86 1.17 -0.41
N PRO A 27 -15.31 1.19 -1.67
CA PRO A 27 -14.70 0.38 -2.71
C PRO A 27 -13.25 0.83 -2.93
N VAL A 28 -12.36 -0.16 -3.07
CA VAL A 28 -10.95 0.09 -3.37
C VAL A 28 -10.80 0.35 -4.86
N TYR A 29 -10.40 1.57 -5.21
CA TYR A 29 -10.03 1.95 -6.58
C TYR A 29 -8.51 2.06 -6.70
N GLN A 30 -8.00 1.78 -7.89
CA GLN A 30 -6.57 1.81 -8.20
C GLN A 30 -6.34 2.46 -9.57
N VAL A 31 -5.22 3.17 -9.70
CA VAL A 31 -4.73 3.71 -10.97
C VAL A 31 -3.88 2.64 -11.66
N ARG A 32 -4.07 2.45 -12.97
CA ARG A 32 -3.25 1.49 -13.73
C ARG A 32 -1.81 2.04 -13.90
N PRO A 33 -0.78 1.23 -13.64
CA PRO A 33 0.61 1.60 -13.94
C PRO A 33 0.81 1.93 -15.42
N GLY A 34 1.86 2.70 -15.73
CA GLY A 34 2.21 3.08 -17.10
C GLY A 34 1.44 4.28 -17.68
N GLY A 35 0.60 4.95 -16.90
CA GLY A 35 -0.02 6.22 -17.28
C GLY A 35 1.00 7.36 -17.44
N ARG A 36 0.57 8.50 -18.00
CA ARG A 36 1.38 9.73 -18.00
C ARG A 36 1.13 10.51 -16.72
N TRP A 37 2.19 10.95 -16.04
CA TRP A 37 2.08 11.71 -14.79
C TRP A 37 2.05 13.22 -15.00
N TRP A 38 2.35 13.72 -16.19
CA TRP A 38 2.33 15.15 -16.46
C TRP A 38 1.91 15.46 -17.90
N LYS A 39 1.40 16.67 -18.10
CA LYS A 39 1.06 17.23 -19.41
C LYS A 39 1.13 18.76 -19.35
N GLY A 40 1.97 19.36 -20.20
CA GLY A 40 2.19 20.81 -20.19
C GLY A 40 2.76 21.24 -18.84
N ASN A 41 2.06 22.13 -18.14
CA ASN A 41 2.46 22.67 -16.84
C ASN A 41 1.76 21.99 -15.65
N VAL A 42 1.15 20.82 -15.87
CA VAL A 42 0.43 20.07 -14.84
C VAL A 42 1.14 18.76 -14.57
N ILE A 43 1.34 18.43 -13.30
CA ILE A 43 1.90 17.17 -12.81
C ILE A 43 0.96 16.55 -11.78
N LEU A 44 0.87 15.22 -11.79
CA LEU A 44 0.14 14.39 -10.85
C LEU A 44 1.13 13.83 -9.82
N LEU A 45 0.73 13.85 -8.55
CA LEU A 45 1.49 13.30 -7.42
C LEU A 45 0.56 12.46 -6.53
N GLY A 46 1.13 11.57 -5.71
CA GLY A 46 0.36 10.72 -4.79
C GLY A 46 -0.68 9.87 -5.51
N ASP A 47 -1.83 9.68 -4.87
CA ASP A 47 -2.92 8.85 -5.40
C ASP A 47 -3.41 9.29 -6.79
N ALA A 48 -3.30 10.57 -7.14
CA ALA A 48 -3.66 11.05 -8.47
C ALA A 48 -2.77 10.46 -9.58
N ALA A 49 -1.50 10.17 -9.27
CA ALA A 49 -0.55 9.55 -10.18
C ALA A 49 -0.52 8.03 -10.07
N HIS A 50 -0.73 7.49 -8.86
CA HIS A 50 -0.42 6.09 -8.57
C HIS A 50 -1.22 5.47 -7.42
N ALA A 51 -2.51 5.79 -7.28
CA ALA A 51 -3.38 5.13 -6.29
C ALA A 51 -3.26 3.60 -6.39
N MET A 52 -2.91 2.98 -5.27
CA MET A 52 -2.61 1.56 -5.15
C MET A 52 -3.54 0.91 -4.11
N PRO A 53 -3.66 -0.44 -4.10
CA PRO A 53 -4.40 -1.12 -3.05
C PRO A 53 -3.93 -0.70 -1.65
N PRO A 54 -4.83 -0.62 -0.67
CA PRO A 54 -4.52 -0.06 0.64
C PRO A 54 -3.37 -0.84 1.28
N ARG A 55 -2.34 -0.08 1.63
CA ARG A 55 -1.19 -0.48 2.42
C ARG A 55 -1.00 0.59 3.49
N ASP A 56 -0.44 0.21 4.64
CA ASP A 56 -0.23 1.09 5.81
C ASP A 56 0.61 2.36 5.51
N GLU A 57 1.17 2.48 4.30
CA GLU A 57 2.10 3.53 3.88
C GLU A 57 1.60 4.42 2.71
N SER A 58 0.35 4.26 2.25
CA SER A 58 -0.17 5.01 1.09
C SER A 58 -0.02 6.54 1.22
N ALA A 59 -0.32 7.11 2.39
CA ALA A 59 -0.15 8.53 2.66
C ALA A 59 1.33 8.97 2.69
N ALA A 60 2.25 8.08 3.09
CA ALA A 60 3.68 8.36 3.11
C ALA A 60 4.22 8.56 1.69
N TYR A 61 3.75 7.78 0.71
CA TYR A 61 4.15 7.95 -0.69
C TYR A 61 3.79 9.33 -1.25
N ALA A 62 2.61 9.85 -0.92
CA ALA A 62 2.18 11.18 -1.35
C ALA A 62 3.01 12.30 -0.69
N LEU A 63 3.42 12.12 0.57
CA LEU A 63 4.29 13.05 1.27
C LEU A 63 5.70 13.06 0.66
N ASP A 64 6.27 11.87 0.47
CA ASP A 64 7.58 11.69 -0.18
C ASP A 64 7.61 12.29 -1.58
N ASP A 65 6.54 12.12 -2.35
CA ASP A 65 6.39 12.73 -3.66
C ASP A 65 6.48 14.25 -3.59
N SER A 66 5.78 14.84 -2.63
CA SER A 66 5.74 16.29 -2.44
C SER A 66 7.13 16.82 -2.08
N ILE A 67 7.84 16.14 -1.18
CA ILE A 67 9.20 16.51 -0.77
C ILE A 67 10.19 16.35 -1.93
N MET A 68 10.16 15.21 -2.62
CA MET A 68 11.05 14.91 -3.74
C MET A 68 10.83 15.89 -4.89
N PHE A 69 9.56 16.13 -5.26
CA PHE A 69 9.22 17.08 -6.31
C PHE A 69 9.67 18.50 -5.95
N ALA A 70 9.43 18.96 -4.72
CA ALA A 70 9.87 20.28 -4.27
C ALA A 70 11.40 20.45 -4.35
N ARG A 71 12.17 19.41 -3.96
CA ARG A 71 13.63 19.42 -4.07
C ARG A 71 14.10 19.47 -5.53
N ILE A 72 13.55 18.62 -6.39
CA ILE A 72 13.89 18.60 -7.82
C ILE A 72 13.56 19.95 -8.47
N LEU A 73 12.39 20.53 -8.16
CA LEU A 73 11.99 21.83 -8.67
C LEU A 73 12.93 22.95 -8.19
N ALA A 74 13.32 22.94 -6.91
CA ALA A 74 14.24 23.95 -6.36
C ALA A 74 15.63 23.89 -7.02
N HIS A 75 16.16 22.69 -7.25
CA HIS A 75 17.47 22.51 -7.89
C HIS A 75 17.47 22.84 -9.39
N HIS A 76 16.34 22.67 -10.07
CA HIS A 76 16.22 22.85 -11.52
C HIS A 76 15.30 24.01 -11.91
N ARG A 77 15.23 25.06 -11.07
CA ARG A 77 14.30 26.21 -11.25
C ARG A 77 14.46 26.95 -12.59
N GLU A 78 15.64 26.87 -13.19
CA GLU A 78 15.99 27.55 -14.45
C GLU A 78 15.71 26.66 -15.67
N GLU A 79 15.38 25.37 -15.46
CA GLU A 79 14.99 24.45 -16.53
C GLU A 79 13.48 24.59 -16.85
N PRO A 80 13.07 24.31 -18.11
CA PRO A 80 11.65 24.21 -18.44
C PRO A 80 10.94 23.16 -17.58
N LEU A 81 9.72 23.46 -17.11
CA LEU A 81 8.93 22.56 -16.24
C LEU A 81 8.81 21.13 -16.79
N ALA A 82 8.66 20.98 -18.11
CA ALA A 82 8.61 19.66 -18.74
C ALA A 82 9.83 18.79 -18.42
N ARG A 83 11.03 19.39 -18.33
CA ARG A 83 12.26 18.67 -18.00
C ARG A 83 12.34 18.34 -16.51
N VAL A 84 11.87 19.25 -15.66
CA VAL A 84 11.73 19.01 -14.20
C VAL A 84 10.76 17.84 -13.94
N PHE A 85 9.62 17.82 -14.63
CA PHE A 85 8.62 16.77 -14.51
C PHE A 85 9.15 15.42 -15.00
N GLN A 86 9.87 15.41 -16.12
CA GLN A 86 10.52 14.20 -16.63
C GLN A 86 11.57 13.66 -15.65
N ARG A 87 12.35 14.53 -14.99
CA ARG A 87 13.31 14.12 -13.96
C ARG A 87 12.60 13.46 -12.77
N TYR A 88 11.57 14.11 -12.23
CA TYR A 88 10.77 13.52 -11.16
C TYR A 88 10.19 12.15 -11.55
N GLU A 89 9.56 12.05 -12.72
CA GLU A 89 8.98 10.80 -13.22
C GLU A 89 10.04 9.70 -13.39
N SER A 90 11.24 10.04 -13.89
CA SER A 90 12.34 9.09 -14.08
C SER A 90 12.88 8.49 -12.78
N VAL A 91 12.89 9.26 -11.69
CA VAL A 91 13.38 8.80 -10.38
C VAL A 91 12.29 8.06 -9.62
N ARG A 92 11.04 8.52 -9.72
CA ARG A 92 9.96 8.03 -8.84
C ARG A 92 9.15 6.88 -9.43
N ARG A 93 9.13 6.68 -10.75
CA ARG A 93 8.29 5.66 -11.39
C ARG A 93 8.60 4.25 -10.93
N ALA A 94 9.86 3.82 -11.00
CA ALA A 94 10.22 2.44 -10.69
C ALA A 94 9.89 2.04 -9.22
N PRO A 95 10.25 2.85 -8.20
CA PRO A 95 9.86 2.55 -6.81
C PRO A 95 8.34 2.43 -6.60
N ILE A 96 7.56 3.30 -7.24
CA ILE A 96 6.10 3.30 -7.12
C ILE A 96 5.48 2.09 -7.81
N GLU A 97 5.98 1.69 -8.98
CA GLU A 97 5.49 0.49 -9.68
C GLU A 97 5.80 -0.78 -8.86
N GLU A 98 6.97 -0.85 -8.24
CA GLU A 98 7.32 -1.95 -7.32
C GLU A 98 6.38 -2.00 -6.11
N ALA A 99 6.13 -0.85 -5.47
CA ALA A 99 5.20 -0.71 -4.36
C ALA A 99 3.77 -1.12 -4.76
N PHE A 100 3.30 -0.70 -5.93
CA PHE A 100 2.00 -1.07 -6.48
C PHE A 100 1.86 -2.59 -6.64
N HIS A 101 2.87 -3.25 -7.23
CA HIS A 101 2.87 -4.69 -7.38
C HIS A 101 2.95 -5.42 -6.03
N ALA A 102 3.73 -4.92 -5.07
CA ALA A 102 3.81 -5.47 -3.73
C ALA A 102 2.45 -5.37 -3.01
N ALA A 103 1.80 -4.20 -3.06
CA ALA A 103 0.47 -3.98 -2.51
C ALA A 103 -0.57 -4.91 -3.15
N GLY A 104 -0.55 -5.06 -4.48
CA GLY A 104 -1.43 -5.98 -5.20
C GLY A 104 -1.28 -7.44 -4.77
N ARG A 105 -0.04 -7.93 -4.57
CA ARG A 105 0.21 -9.29 -4.07
C ARG A 105 -0.36 -9.51 -2.67
N ILE A 106 -0.20 -8.53 -1.79
CA ILE A 106 -0.72 -8.60 -0.41
C ILE A 106 -2.24 -8.56 -0.43
N TRP A 107 -2.83 -7.63 -1.18
CA TRP A 107 -4.28 -7.48 -1.27
C TRP A 107 -4.95 -8.75 -1.82
N SER A 108 -4.40 -9.36 -2.87
CA SER A 108 -4.92 -10.60 -3.43
C SER A 108 -4.87 -11.77 -2.43
N LYS A 109 -3.85 -11.83 -1.56
CA LYS A 109 -3.74 -12.88 -0.52
C LYS A 109 -4.82 -12.76 0.56
N HIS A 110 -5.28 -11.53 0.86
CA HIS A 110 -6.29 -11.29 1.88
C HIS A 110 -7.72 -11.41 1.36
N ARG A 111 -7.90 -11.55 0.05
CA ARG A 111 -9.23 -11.38 -0.55
C ARG A 111 -10.16 -12.56 -0.31
N ASP A 112 -9.66 -13.77 -0.06
CA ASP A 112 -10.47 -14.92 0.38
C ASP A 112 -9.56 -15.96 1.04
N MET A 113 -9.55 -16.03 2.38
CA MET A 113 -9.12 -17.25 3.07
C MET A 113 -10.36 -18.07 3.40
N GLY A 114 -10.52 -19.21 2.72
CA GLY A 114 -11.58 -20.15 3.05
C GLY A 114 -11.46 -20.65 4.50
N PHE A 115 -12.57 -21.05 5.12
CA PHE A 115 -12.60 -21.51 6.52
C PHE A 115 -11.54 -22.58 6.83
N LEU A 116 -11.32 -23.53 5.93
CA LEU A 116 -10.32 -24.59 6.08
C LEU A 116 -8.89 -24.07 5.96
N GLU A 117 -8.63 -23.17 5.01
CA GLU A 117 -7.31 -22.58 4.79
C GLU A 117 -6.90 -21.66 5.94
N GLY A 118 -7.84 -20.87 6.46
CA GLY A 118 -7.62 -20.02 7.63
C GLY A 118 -7.28 -20.84 8.87
N ARG A 119 -8.04 -21.91 9.13
CA ARG A 119 -7.83 -22.77 10.30
C ARG A 119 -6.53 -23.57 10.24
N TRP A 120 -6.15 -24.02 9.04
CA TRP A 120 -4.86 -24.68 8.83
C TRP A 120 -3.69 -23.71 9.05
N LYS A 121 -3.78 -22.49 8.49
CA LYS A 121 -2.79 -21.43 8.73
C LYS A 121 -2.68 -21.10 10.22
N GLU A 122 -3.77 -20.90 10.93
CA GLU A 122 -3.78 -20.66 12.39
C GLU A 122 -3.07 -21.77 13.17
N TRP A 123 -3.30 -23.03 12.82
CA TRP A 123 -2.64 -24.14 13.49
C TRP A 123 -1.13 -24.18 13.21
N THR A 124 -0.71 -23.81 12.00
CA THR A 124 0.71 -23.75 11.61
C THR A 124 1.43 -22.45 11.98
N MET A 125 0.69 -21.38 12.33
CA MET A 125 1.20 -20.04 12.63
C MET A 125 2.25 -20.01 13.76
N PRO A 126 2.06 -20.72 14.89
CA PRO A 126 3.09 -20.77 15.93
C PRO A 126 4.43 -21.30 15.42
N TRP A 127 4.40 -22.26 14.51
CA TRP A 127 5.59 -22.91 13.97
C TRP A 127 6.29 -22.06 12.92
N THR A 128 5.55 -21.42 12.02
CA THR A 128 6.11 -20.46 11.06
C THR A 128 6.67 -19.22 11.74
N LEU A 129 5.98 -18.69 12.76
CA LEU A 129 6.49 -17.59 13.58
C LEU A 129 7.76 -17.99 14.32
N TRP A 130 7.82 -19.20 14.88
CA TRP A 130 9.03 -19.69 15.55
C TRP A 130 10.21 -19.84 14.57
N ARG A 131 9.99 -20.37 13.37
CA ARG A 131 11.03 -20.52 12.34
C ARG A 131 11.58 -19.21 11.80
N GLY A 132 10.73 -18.20 11.60
CA GLY A 132 11.14 -16.88 11.10
C GLY A 132 11.66 -15.91 12.17
N LYS A 133 11.87 -16.35 13.42
CA LYS A 133 12.25 -15.48 14.53
C LYS A 133 13.58 -14.75 14.29
N ALA A 134 14.55 -15.43 13.66
CA ALA A 134 15.87 -14.86 13.39
C ALA A 134 15.82 -13.73 12.35
N GLU A 135 15.10 -13.92 11.24
CA GLU A 135 14.94 -12.92 10.18
C GLU A 135 14.18 -11.68 10.64
N ARG A 136 13.11 -11.87 11.43
CA ARG A 136 12.38 -10.74 12.01
C ARG A 136 13.27 -9.94 12.95
N ASN A 137 13.99 -10.60 13.85
CA ASN A 137 14.91 -9.91 14.77
C ASN A 137 16.01 -9.14 14.01
N ALA A 138 16.50 -9.67 12.89
CA ALA A 138 17.45 -8.97 12.04
C ALA A 138 16.84 -7.71 11.38
N ALA A 139 15.60 -7.79 10.88
CA ALA A 139 14.89 -6.64 10.33
C ALA A 139 14.61 -5.55 11.38
N TRP A 140 14.22 -5.94 12.61
CA TRP A 140 14.04 -4.99 13.71
C TRP A 140 15.33 -4.28 14.14
N ASN A 141 16.47 -4.99 14.08
CA ASN A 141 17.77 -4.40 14.44
C ASN A 141 18.30 -3.43 13.38
N PHE A 142 17.98 -3.66 12.10
CA PHE A 142 18.33 -2.74 11.01
C PHE A 142 17.63 -1.37 11.17
N ASP A 143 16.34 -1.36 11.55
CA ASP A 143 15.58 -0.12 11.72
C ASP A 143 15.91 0.66 13.02
N ALA A 144 16.45 -0.01 14.04
CA ALA A 144 16.63 0.60 15.37
C ALA A 144 17.99 1.29 15.58
N TYR A 145 19.01 0.97 14.77
CA TYR A 145 20.40 1.39 15.05
C TYR A 145 21.17 2.00 13.86
N ASP A 146 20.64 1.93 12.63
CA ASP A 146 21.25 2.55 11.46
C ASP A 146 20.51 3.86 11.10
N THR A 147 20.74 4.92 11.90
CA THR A 147 20.44 6.33 11.56
C THR A 147 21.68 7.19 11.71
#